data_AF-A0A0C1U3N8-F1
#
_entry.id   AF-A0A0C1U3N8-F1
#
_cell.length_a   1.000
_cell.length_b   1.000
_cell.length_c   1.000
_cell.angle_alpha   90.00
_cell.angle_beta   90.00
_cell.angle_gamma   90.00
#
_symmetry.space_group_name_H-M   'P 1'
#
loop_
_entity.id
_entity.type
_entity.pdbx_description
1 polymer ?
#
loop_
_entity_poly.entity_id
_entity_poly.type
_entity_poly.pdbx_seq_one_letter_code
_entity_poly.pdbx_strand_id
1 'polypeptide(L)'
;MGKNTIKNIAILIMILICSSRIVYAAGSINNNLGNEELKKISKEYSQEWIRFLNIIENDNITYEDKSKAIMGLLRSCDGQGGPKIYSSKISTILAPEFPSGYDEAKLFKVLKDQSSIIKNTNPIEAAEFIKSWSSGNGEKPRRFNDDITNYLEGLFKAININFPDTKLNLIDLFHGHMVIDESYSNGDVLIIFHSKEYPSNLEKQKTDIAIKENPKLQLFDTKNGEYKKRNYIWSLHKNKIWRIDTSEDSGFCNLVKSPIYDFCPEEVMEANAAQESYLGKTICDINYFVDYKGVEIKPFVTQGAGTPQFP
;
A
#
# COMPACT_ATOMS: atom_id res chain seq x y z
N MET A 1 -22.24 33.30 -20.43
CA MET A 1 -22.06 31.89 -19.99
C MET A 1 -21.04 31.87 -18.87
N GLY A 2 -21.40 31.34 -17.70
CA GLY A 2 -20.55 31.41 -16.50
C GLY A 2 -19.31 30.52 -16.62
N LYS A 3 -18.21 30.91 -15.96
CA LYS A 3 -16.92 30.18 -15.97
C LYS A 3 -17.06 28.68 -15.59
N ASN A 4 -18.10 28.32 -14.81
CA ASN A 4 -18.40 26.94 -14.46
C ASN A 4 -18.96 26.10 -15.63
N THR A 5 -19.68 26.71 -16.57
CA THR A 5 -20.19 26.02 -17.77
C THR A 5 -19.04 25.65 -18.71
N ILE A 6 -18.03 26.51 -18.85
CA ILE A 6 -16.86 26.25 -19.68
C ILE A 6 -15.98 25.14 -19.07
N LYS A 7 -15.80 25.13 -17.74
CA LYS A 7 -15.07 24.06 -17.04
C LYS A 7 -15.77 22.70 -17.15
N ASN A 8 -17.10 22.67 -17.04
CA ASN A 8 -17.88 21.44 -17.18
C ASN A 8 -17.92 20.94 -18.63
N ILE A 9 -17.96 21.83 -19.62
CA ILE A 9 -17.83 21.47 -21.04
C ILE A 9 -16.42 20.94 -21.34
N ALA A 10 -15.36 21.51 -20.75
CA ALA A 10 -13.98 21.00 -20.93
C ALA A 10 -13.78 19.61 -20.30
N ILE A 11 -14.40 19.33 -19.14
CA ILE A 11 -14.39 18.00 -18.51
C ILE A 11 -15.21 17.01 -19.34
N LEU A 12 -16.38 17.41 -19.86
CA LEU A 12 -17.20 16.56 -20.73
C LEU A 12 -16.49 16.27 -22.07
N ILE A 13 -15.78 17.25 -22.62
CA ILE A 13 -14.97 17.11 -23.83
C ILE A 13 -13.73 16.26 -23.56
N MET A 14 -13.08 16.33 -22.39
CA MET A 14 -12.02 15.38 -22.02
C MET A 14 -12.56 13.95 -21.85
N ILE A 15 -13.72 13.78 -21.23
CA ILE A 15 -14.37 12.47 -21.11
C ILE A 15 -14.77 11.92 -22.49
N LEU A 16 -15.27 12.78 -23.41
CA LEU A 16 -15.64 12.43 -24.78
C LEU A 16 -14.43 12.22 -25.71
N ILE A 17 -13.33 12.95 -25.56
CA ILE A 17 -12.08 12.74 -26.30
C ILE A 17 -11.38 11.47 -25.82
N CYS A 18 -11.46 11.15 -24.52
CA CYS A 18 -10.94 9.89 -23.97
C CYS A 18 -11.80 8.68 -24.35
N SER A 19 -13.10 8.85 -24.66
CA SER A 19 -13.96 7.76 -25.12
C SER A 19 -14.04 7.63 -26.65
N SER A 20 -13.81 8.70 -27.42
CA SER A 20 -13.81 8.65 -28.89
C SER A 20 -12.44 8.29 -29.51
N ARG A 21 -11.32 8.52 -28.81
CA ARG A 21 -10.00 8.02 -29.26
C ARG A 21 -9.80 6.52 -29.08
N ILE A 22 -10.69 5.81 -28.37
CA ILE A 22 -10.61 4.35 -28.18
C ILE A 22 -11.09 3.60 -29.43
N VAL A 23 -12.01 4.15 -30.22
CA VAL A 23 -12.37 3.56 -31.52
C VAL A 23 -11.26 3.74 -32.55
N TYR A 24 -10.42 4.77 -32.41
CA TYR A 24 -9.31 5.03 -33.34
C TYR A 24 -7.96 4.44 -32.89
N ALA A 25 -7.69 4.36 -31.58
CA ALA A 25 -6.46 3.76 -31.04
C ALA A 25 -6.50 2.23 -31.01
N ALA A 26 -7.69 1.62 -30.92
CA ALA A 26 -7.85 0.18 -31.21
C ALA A 26 -7.54 -0.16 -32.68
N GLY A 27 -7.49 0.84 -33.57
CA GLY A 27 -7.04 0.70 -34.95
C GLY A 27 -5.56 1.00 -35.18
N SER A 28 -4.80 1.45 -34.17
CA SER A 28 -3.40 1.86 -34.35
C SER A 28 -2.40 1.19 -33.41
N ILE A 29 -2.85 0.34 -32.48
CA ILE A 29 -1.96 -0.51 -31.66
C ILE A 29 -1.90 -1.89 -32.29
N ASN A 30 -0.84 -2.11 -33.08
CA ASN A 30 -0.39 -3.38 -33.66
C ASN A 30 -1.33 -4.07 -34.67
N ASN A 31 -1.00 -3.99 -35.96
CA ASN A 31 -1.63 -4.69 -37.09
C ASN A 31 -1.52 -6.24 -37.03
N ASN A 32 -1.18 -6.84 -35.88
CA ASN A 32 -0.94 -8.28 -35.72
C ASN A 32 -1.92 -8.98 -34.78
N LEU A 33 -2.79 -8.26 -34.05
CA LEU A 33 -3.88 -8.88 -33.30
C LEU A 33 -5.15 -8.83 -34.16
N GLY A 34 -5.62 -10.00 -34.58
CA GLY A 34 -6.80 -10.11 -35.44
C GLY A 34 -8.03 -9.49 -34.77
N ASN A 35 -8.91 -8.90 -35.58
CA ASN A 35 -10.17 -8.26 -35.17
C ASN A 35 -11.07 -9.17 -34.29
N GLU A 36 -10.89 -10.49 -34.34
CA GLU A 36 -11.58 -11.46 -33.48
C GLU A 36 -11.03 -11.54 -32.06
N GLU A 37 -9.72 -11.39 -31.89
CA GLU A 37 -9.05 -11.47 -30.59
C GLU A 37 -9.37 -10.22 -29.76
N LEU A 38 -9.38 -9.04 -30.39
CA LEU A 38 -9.87 -7.79 -29.79
C LEU A 38 -11.38 -7.84 -29.47
N LYS A 39 -12.19 -8.51 -30.30
CA LYS A 39 -13.63 -8.75 -30.00
C LYS A 39 -13.83 -9.72 -28.84
N LYS A 40 -12.94 -10.69 -28.67
CA LYS A 40 -12.95 -11.63 -27.55
C LYS A 40 -12.55 -10.92 -26.25
N ILE A 41 -11.46 -10.15 -26.28
CA ILE A 41 -10.98 -9.30 -25.19
C ILE A 41 -12.07 -8.29 -24.76
N SER A 42 -12.72 -7.59 -25.71
CA SER A 42 -13.78 -6.62 -25.38
C SER A 42 -15.11 -7.24 -24.93
N LYS A 43 -15.36 -8.53 -25.20
CA LYS A 43 -16.48 -9.29 -24.62
C LYS A 43 -16.17 -9.79 -23.21
N GLU A 44 -14.91 -10.10 -22.92
CA GLU A 44 -14.47 -10.69 -21.66
C GLU A 44 -14.10 -9.65 -20.59
N TYR A 45 -13.76 -8.42 -20.99
CA TYR A 45 -13.29 -7.38 -20.06
C TYR A 45 -14.16 -6.12 -20.07
N SER A 46 -14.35 -5.56 -18.88
CA SER A 46 -14.94 -4.21 -18.77
C SER A 46 -14.03 -3.16 -19.45
N GLN A 47 -14.63 -2.09 -19.96
CA GLN A 47 -13.88 -0.95 -20.51
C GLN A 47 -12.92 -0.33 -19.49
N GLU A 48 -13.23 -0.43 -18.20
CA GLU A 48 -12.37 0.03 -17.10
C GLU A 48 -11.07 -0.76 -17.03
N TRP A 49 -11.13 -2.07 -17.27
CA TRP A 49 -9.95 -2.93 -17.31
C TRP A 49 -9.05 -2.67 -18.51
N ILE A 50 -9.62 -2.45 -19.69
CA ILE A 50 -8.83 -2.07 -20.88
C ILE A 50 -8.13 -0.73 -20.64
N ARG A 51 -8.83 0.24 -20.05
CA ARG A 51 -8.24 1.52 -19.66
C ARG A 51 -7.10 1.34 -18.66
N PHE A 52 -7.28 0.47 -17.67
CA PHE A 52 -6.23 0.14 -16.70
C PHE A 52 -4.97 -0.41 -17.39
N LEU A 53 -5.11 -1.44 -18.22
CA LEU A 53 -3.99 -2.05 -18.95
C LEU A 53 -3.22 -1.03 -19.78
N ASN A 54 -3.94 -0.19 -20.53
CA ASN A 54 -3.34 0.88 -21.33
C ASN A 54 -2.55 1.90 -20.50
N ILE A 55 -2.90 2.11 -19.23
CA ILE A 55 -2.16 3.01 -18.33
C ILE A 55 -0.91 2.31 -17.79
N ILE A 56 -1.05 1.07 -17.30
CA ILE A 56 0.07 0.37 -16.65
C ILE A 56 1.16 -0.08 -17.63
N GLU A 57 0.79 -0.42 -18.87
CA GLU A 57 1.71 -0.87 -19.93
C GLU A 57 2.35 0.30 -20.71
N ASN A 58 1.89 1.54 -20.52
CA ASN A 58 2.44 2.68 -21.24
C ASN A 58 3.66 3.26 -20.51
N ASP A 59 4.83 3.16 -21.15
CA ASP A 59 6.10 3.67 -20.61
C ASP A 59 6.17 5.20 -20.49
N ASN A 60 5.29 5.93 -21.19
CA ASN A 60 5.22 7.39 -21.08
C ASN A 60 4.36 7.87 -19.90
N ILE A 61 3.73 6.95 -19.16
CA ILE A 61 2.95 7.29 -17.98
C ILE A 61 3.83 7.16 -16.74
N THR A 62 3.72 8.15 -15.85
CA THR A 62 4.49 8.16 -14.59
C THR A 62 4.08 7.01 -13.68
N TYR A 63 5.01 6.53 -12.84
CA TYR A 63 4.70 5.47 -11.86
C TYR A 63 3.63 5.91 -10.83
N GLU A 64 3.56 7.20 -10.53
CA GLU A 64 2.50 7.79 -9.71
C GLU A 64 1.13 7.60 -10.36
N ASP A 65 0.99 7.95 -11.64
CA ASP A 65 -0.27 7.77 -12.38
C ASP A 65 -0.64 6.29 -12.56
N LYS A 66 0.34 5.41 -12.77
CA LYS A 66 0.13 3.95 -12.78
C LYS A 66 -0.39 3.46 -11.44
N SER A 67 0.17 3.95 -10.33
CA SER A 67 -0.25 3.58 -8.97
C SER A 67 -1.65 4.10 -8.64
N LYS A 68 -2.02 5.30 -9.08
CA LYS A 68 -3.40 5.80 -9.00
C LYS A 68 -4.38 4.92 -9.79
N ALA A 69 -3.98 4.45 -10.97
CA ALA A 69 -4.80 3.51 -11.74
C ALA A 69 -4.95 2.16 -11.03
N ILE A 70 -3.89 1.65 -10.39
CA ILE A 70 -3.94 0.45 -9.53
C ILE A 70 -4.93 0.66 -8.37
N MET A 71 -4.88 1.79 -7.67
CA MET A 71 -5.84 2.07 -6.59
C MET A 71 -7.28 2.18 -7.10
N GLY A 72 -7.48 2.79 -8.27
CA GLY A 72 -8.80 2.82 -8.93
C GLY A 72 -9.34 1.42 -9.18
N LEU A 73 -8.48 0.52 -9.68
CA LEU A 73 -8.81 -0.88 -9.92
C LEU A 73 -9.15 -1.64 -8.64
N LEU A 74 -8.31 -1.51 -7.60
CA LEU A 74 -8.53 -2.14 -6.30
C LEU A 74 -9.87 -1.70 -5.70
N ARG A 75 -10.24 -0.43 -5.84
CA ARG A 75 -11.52 0.08 -5.34
C ARG A 75 -12.73 -0.35 -6.18
N SER A 76 -12.61 -0.46 -7.50
CA SER A 76 -13.78 -0.76 -8.34
C SER A 76 -14.21 -2.22 -8.25
N CYS A 77 -13.24 -3.14 -8.17
CA CYS A 77 -13.52 -4.57 -8.30
C CYS A 77 -12.81 -5.45 -7.27
N ASP A 78 -12.26 -4.87 -6.20
CA ASP A 78 -11.39 -5.56 -5.24
C ASP A 78 -10.20 -6.28 -5.92
N GLY A 79 -9.83 -5.85 -7.13
CA GLY A 79 -8.87 -6.55 -7.99
C GLY A 79 -9.40 -7.80 -8.71
N GLN A 80 -10.64 -8.21 -8.47
CA GLN A 80 -11.21 -9.49 -8.95
C GLN A 80 -12.02 -9.39 -10.25
N GLY A 81 -12.37 -8.19 -10.71
CA GLY A 81 -13.22 -8.01 -11.90
C GLY A 81 -12.52 -8.16 -13.25
N GLY A 82 -11.25 -8.59 -13.27
CA GLY A 82 -10.36 -8.53 -14.43
C GLY A 82 -10.02 -9.88 -15.05
N PRO A 83 -9.10 -9.87 -16.03
CA PRO A 83 -8.48 -11.09 -16.53
C PRO A 83 -7.97 -11.95 -15.37
N LYS A 84 -8.17 -13.27 -15.48
CA LYS A 84 -7.81 -14.24 -14.43
C LYS A 84 -6.35 -14.11 -13.98
N ILE A 85 -5.46 -13.72 -14.90
CA ILE A 85 -4.04 -13.50 -14.64
C ILE A 85 -3.77 -12.37 -13.63
N TYR A 86 -4.62 -11.35 -13.55
CA TYR A 86 -4.50 -10.28 -12.55
C TYR A 86 -5.30 -10.56 -11.29
N SER A 87 -6.49 -11.16 -11.43
CA SER A 87 -7.31 -11.50 -10.25
C SER A 87 -6.62 -12.55 -9.36
N SER A 88 -5.77 -13.42 -9.92
CA SER A 88 -4.95 -14.37 -9.13
C SER A 88 -3.77 -13.72 -8.40
N LYS A 89 -3.43 -12.46 -8.74
CA LYS A 89 -2.31 -11.71 -8.17
C LYS A 89 -2.73 -10.81 -7.01
N ILE A 90 -4.01 -10.83 -6.65
CA ILE A 90 -4.56 -10.11 -5.50
C ILE A 90 -5.31 -11.10 -4.62
N SER A 91 -5.05 -11.04 -3.32
CA SER A 91 -5.90 -11.67 -2.31
C SER A 91 -6.54 -10.58 -1.46
N THR A 92 -7.84 -10.68 -1.22
CA THR A 92 -8.62 -9.65 -0.52
C THR A 92 -9.20 -10.23 0.75
N ILE A 93 -9.04 -9.52 1.86
CA ILE A 93 -9.71 -9.83 3.12
C ILE A 93 -10.47 -8.61 3.64
N LEU A 94 -11.49 -8.87 4.44
CA LEU A 94 -12.16 -7.81 5.20
C LEU A 94 -11.25 -7.37 6.35
N ALA A 95 -11.16 -6.06 6.55
CA ALA A 95 -10.58 -5.52 7.78
C ALA A 95 -11.58 -5.70 8.95
N PRO A 96 -11.13 -5.53 10.20
CA PRO A 96 -12.03 -5.48 11.35
C PRO A 96 -13.11 -4.40 11.19
N GLU A 97 -14.20 -4.54 11.93
CA GLU A 97 -15.20 -3.47 12.03
C GLU A 97 -14.57 -2.20 12.62
N PHE A 98 -15.07 -1.03 12.20
CA PHE A 98 -14.62 0.24 12.76
C PHE A 98 -14.89 0.29 14.27
N PRO A 99 -14.06 1.03 15.03
CA PRO A 99 -14.29 1.16 16.46
C PRO A 99 -15.69 1.73 16.75
N SER A 100 -16.27 1.34 17.88
CA SER A 100 -17.61 1.79 18.26
C SER A 100 -17.71 3.32 18.26
N GLY A 101 -18.75 3.85 17.62
CA GLY A 101 -18.95 5.29 17.48
C GLY A 101 -18.04 5.97 16.44
N TYR A 102 -17.35 5.22 15.59
CA TYR A 102 -16.65 5.71 14.40
C TYR A 102 -17.36 5.23 13.14
N ASP A 103 -17.67 6.17 12.25
CA ASP A 103 -17.93 5.91 10.84
C ASP A 103 -16.67 6.23 10.02
N GLU A 104 -16.75 5.97 8.71
CA GLU A 104 -15.66 6.25 7.76
C GLU A 104 -15.18 7.71 7.86
N ALA A 105 -16.10 8.68 7.88
CA ALA A 105 -15.77 10.10 7.85
C ALA A 105 -15.07 10.56 9.14
N LYS A 106 -15.56 10.09 10.30
CA LYS A 106 -14.97 10.39 11.61
C LYS A 106 -13.60 9.74 11.73
N LEU A 107 -13.44 8.49 11.30
CA LEU A 107 -12.15 7.80 11.34
C LEU A 107 -11.15 8.45 10.38
N PHE A 108 -11.58 8.83 9.18
CA PHE A 108 -10.76 9.57 8.20
C PHE A 108 -10.18 10.83 8.83
N LYS A 109 -11.04 11.66 9.43
CA LYS A 109 -10.62 12.91 10.07
C LYS A 109 -9.58 12.64 11.16
N VAL A 110 -9.84 11.66 12.04
CA VAL A 110 -8.95 11.40 13.18
C VAL A 110 -7.59 10.85 12.73
N LEU A 111 -7.55 9.95 11.76
CA LEU A 111 -6.30 9.41 11.22
C LEU A 111 -5.51 10.48 10.47
N LYS A 112 -6.17 11.24 9.59
CA LYS A 112 -5.56 12.32 8.80
C LYS A 112 -4.99 13.44 9.66
N ASP A 113 -5.81 13.97 10.57
CA ASP A 113 -5.44 15.12 11.41
C ASP A 113 -4.59 14.69 12.61
N GLN A 114 -4.44 13.38 12.83
CA GLN A 114 -3.78 12.82 14.01
C GLN A 114 -4.38 13.35 15.33
N SER A 115 -5.68 13.70 15.33
CA SER A 115 -6.29 14.54 16.36
C SER A 115 -6.57 13.83 17.69
N SER A 116 -6.59 12.50 17.71
CA SER A 116 -6.73 11.70 18.93
C SER A 116 -5.39 11.16 19.43
N ILE A 117 -4.27 11.69 18.95
CA ILE A 117 -2.97 11.29 19.45
C ILE A 117 -2.82 11.72 20.92
N ILE A 118 -2.62 10.72 21.76
CA ILE A 118 -2.20 10.87 23.14
C ILE A 118 -0.66 10.82 23.13
N LYS A 119 -0.02 11.83 23.73
CA LYS A 119 1.42 11.78 23.96
C LYS A 119 1.71 10.61 24.90
N ASN A 120 2.60 9.72 24.48
CA ASN A 120 3.03 8.61 25.32
C ASN A 120 3.78 9.20 26.52
N THR A 121 3.27 9.03 27.74
CA THR A 121 3.85 9.63 28.95
C THR A 121 4.93 8.77 29.60
N ASN A 122 5.21 7.56 29.12
CA ASN A 122 6.41 6.77 29.47
C ASN A 122 6.52 5.50 28.60
N PRO A 123 7.70 5.21 28.02
CA PRO A 123 8.41 4.00 28.47
C PRO A 123 9.95 4.12 28.34
N ILE A 124 10.64 4.47 29.43
CA ILE A 124 12.11 4.60 29.43
C ILE A 124 12.81 3.29 28.97
N GLU A 125 12.24 2.12 29.28
CA GLU A 125 12.84 0.82 28.95
C GLU A 125 12.61 0.37 27.49
N ALA A 126 11.51 0.79 26.86
CA ALA A 126 11.25 0.49 25.45
C ALA A 126 11.74 1.60 24.51
N ALA A 127 12.13 2.77 25.03
CA ALA A 127 12.51 3.92 24.22
C ALA A 127 13.69 3.63 23.28
N GLU A 128 14.77 3.01 23.78
CA GLU A 128 15.94 2.65 22.96
C GLU A 128 15.62 1.56 21.92
N PHE A 129 14.81 0.56 22.32
CA PHE A 129 14.34 -0.47 21.39
C PHE A 129 13.47 0.14 20.28
N ILE A 130 12.46 0.93 20.64
CA ILE A 130 11.60 1.66 19.70
C ILE A 130 12.46 2.51 18.78
N LYS A 131 13.38 3.32 19.33
CA LYS A 131 14.30 4.15 18.53
C LYS A 131 15.13 3.34 17.54
N SER A 132 15.53 2.13 17.90
CA SER A 132 16.38 1.27 17.06
C SER A 132 15.61 0.45 16.04
N TRP A 133 14.33 0.15 16.28
CA TRP A 133 13.54 -0.80 15.49
C TRP A 133 12.35 -0.20 14.76
N SER A 134 11.79 0.91 15.24
CA SER A 134 10.67 1.54 14.57
C SER A 134 11.10 2.15 13.24
N SER A 135 10.23 2.03 12.24
CA SER A 135 10.33 2.87 11.04
C SER A 135 10.05 4.34 11.40
N GLY A 136 10.59 5.26 10.62
CA GLY A 136 10.50 6.70 10.87
C GLY A 136 11.31 7.18 12.07
N ASN A 137 11.04 8.40 12.53
CA ASN A 137 11.74 8.94 13.71
C ASN A 137 11.18 8.35 15.02
N GLY A 138 11.82 7.30 15.51
CA GLY A 138 11.50 6.60 16.77
C GLY A 138 11.75 7.39 18.06
N GLU A 139 12.28 8.62 18.00
CA GLU A 139 12.53 9.44 19.20
C GLU A 139 11.25 9.97 19.86
N LYS A 140 10.15 10.04 19.11
CA LYS A 140 8.88 10.60 19.58
C LYS A 140 7.72 9.66 19.25
N PRO A 141 7.67 8.45 19.83
CA PRO A 141 6.57 7.54 19.63
C PRO A 141 5.30 8.14 20.25
N ARG A 142 4.21 8.06 19.51
CA ARG A 142 2.90 8.61 19.89
C ARG A 142 1.85 7.53 19.70
N ARG A 143 0.75 7.58 20.44
CA ARG A 143 -0.35 6.63 20.25
C ARG A 143 -1.63 7.37 19.96
N PHE A 144 -2.54 6.76 19.24
CA PHE A 144 -3.93 7.21 19.26
C PHE A 144 -4.58 6.82 20.59
N ASN A 145 -5.83 7.22 20.80
CA ASN A 145 -6.64 6.65 21.87
C ASN A 145 -6.77 5.11 21.74
N ASP A 146 -7.23 4.46 22.80
CA ASP A 146 -7.27 2.99 22.86
C ASP A 146 -8.14 2.39 21.76
N ASP A 147 -9.30 3.00 21.45
CA ASP A 147 -10.20 2.52 20.40
C ASP A 147 -9.50 2.41 19.04
N ILE A 148 -8.79 3.47 18.63
CA ILE A 148 -8.08 3.48 17.34
C ILE A 148 -6.83 2.61 17.40
N THR A 149 -6.11 2.61 18.53
CA THR A 149 -4.93 1.75 18.72
C THR A 149 -5.30 0.27 18.60
N ASN A 150 -6.40 -0.16 19.22
CA ASN A 150 -6.93 -1.52 19.14
C ASN A 150 -7.42 -1.86 17.72
N TYR A 151 -8.03 -0.90 17.02
CA TYR A 151 -8.42 -1.09 15.63
C TYR A 151 -7.20 -1.29 14.71
N LEU A 152 -6.17 -0.46 14.85
CA LEU A 152 -4.91 -0.61 14.09
C LEU A 152 -4.24 -1.96 14.41
N GLU A 153 -4.25 -2.40 15.67
CA GLU A 153 -3.77 -3.72 16.07
C GLU A 153 -4.55 -4.84 15.36
N GLY A 154 -5.87 -4.66 15.28
CA GLY A 154 -6.76 -5.55 14.54
C GLY A 154 -6.37 -5.69 13.07
N LEU A 155 -5.87 -4.64 12.41
CA LEU A 155 -5.40 -4.72 11.02
C LEU A 155 -4.17 -5.64 10.89
N PHE A 156 -3.16 -5.45 11.75
CA PHE A 156 -1.98 -6.32 11.79
C PHE A 156 -2.35 -7.78 12.06
N LYS A 157 -3.21 -8.01 13.05
CA LYS A 157 -3.69 -9.35 13.40
C LYS A 157 -4.51 -9.98 12.27
N ALA A 158 -5.35 -9.21 11.59
CA ALA A 158 -6.13 -9.69 10.45
C ALA A 158 -5.22 -10.20 9.32
N ILE A 159 -4.14 -9.49 9.00
CA ILE A 159 -3.16 -9.95 8.00
C ILE A 159 -2.53 -11.28 8.45
N ASN A 160 -1.98 -11.34 9.66
CA ASN A 160 -1.31 -12.54 10.17
C ASN A 160 -2.24 -13.77 10.29
N ILE A 161 -3.52 -13.56 10.63
CA ILE A 161 -4.51 -14.64 10.70
C ILE A 161 -4.85 -15.19 9.32
N ASN A 162 -5.01 -14.32 8.32
CA ASN A 162 -5.47 -14.72 6.99
C ASN A 162 -4.34 -15.13 6.03
N PHE A 163 -3.09 -14.75 6.32
CA PHE A 163 -1.92 -15.03 5.48
C PHE A 163 -0.85 -15.77 6.32
N PRO A 164 -0.90 -17.12 6.40
CA PRO A 164 -0.06 -17.90 7.31
C PRO A 164 1.45 -17.81 7.05
N ASP A 165 1.87 -17.32 5.89
CA ASP A 165 3.26 -17.08 5.50
C ASP A 165 3.77 -15.70 5.96
N THR A 166 2.94 -14.93 6.66
CA THR A 166 3.27 -13.66 7.29
C THR A 166 3.11 -13.82 8.80
N LYS A 167 4.09 -13.33 9.56
CA LYS A 167 4.15 -13.40 11.02
C LYS A 167 4.24 -11.99 11.58
N LEU A 168 3.73 -11.80 12.79
CA LEU A 168 3.95 -10.59 13.59
C LEU A 168 5.17 -10.82 14.48
N ASN A 169 6.32 -10.27 14.11
CA ASN A 169 7.54 -10.31 14.91
C ASN A 169 8.50 -9.17 14.52
N LEU A 170 9.72 -9.17 15.05
CA LEU A 170 10.70 -8.08 14.83
C LEU A 170 11.16 -7.89 13.39
N ILE A 171 11.07 -8.92 12.54
CA ILE A 171 11.54 -8.85 11.15
C ILE A 171 10.39 -8.97 10.14
N ASP A 172 9.21 -9.40 10.58
CA ASP A 172 8.05 -9.66 9.74
C ASP A 172 6.83 -8.90 10.27
N LEU A 173 6.19 -8.14 9.37
CA LEU A 173 4.95 -7.40 9.58
C LEU A 173 4.89 -6.68 10.94
N PHE A 174 5.81 -5.75 11.19
CA PHE A 174 5.77 -4.91 12.38
C PHE A 174 5.46 -3.44 12.07
N HIS A 175 5.37 -3.08 10.78
CA HIS A 175 5.27 -1.68 10.36
C HIS A 175 4.32 -1.50 9.16
N GLY A 176 3.71 -0.31 9.07
CA GLY A 176 3.00 0.15 7.90
C GLY A 176 3.02 1.67 7.73
N HIS A 177 3.00 2.13 6.49
CA HIS A 177 3.01 3.55 6.12
C HIS A 177 1.59 4.07 5.93
N MET A 178 1.20 5.07 6.72
CA MET A 178 -0.10 5.73 6.56
C MET A 178 0.03 6.88 5.56
N VAL A 179 -0.77 6.82 4.49
CA VAL A 179 -0.78 7.84 3.42
C VAL A 179 -2.17 8.41 3.20
N ILE A 180 -2.23 9.66 2.75
CA ILE A 180 -3.45 10.26 2.19
C ILE A 180 -3.43 10.13 0.67
N ASP A 181 -4.37 9.35 0.14
CA ASP A 181 -4.63 9.31 -1.29
C ASP A 181 -5.63 10.40 -1.67
N GLU A 182 -5.12 11.44 -2.33
CA GLU A 182 -5.91 12.57 -2.82
C GLU A 182 -6.58 12.31 -4.19
N SER A 183 -6.30 11.17 -4.83
CA SER A 183 -6.94 10.79 -6.09
C SER A 183 -8.41 10.39 -5.90
N TYR A 184 -8.80 10.03 -4.68
CA TYR A 184 -10.19 9.78 -4.32
C TYR A 184 -10.90 11.10 -4.01
N SER A 185 -12.11 11.30 -4.55
CA SER A 185 -12.80 12.60 -4.53
C SER A 185 -13.02 13.21 -3.13
N ASN A 186 -13.09 12.38 -2.08
CA ASN A 186 -13.21 12.83 -0.68
C ASN A 186 -11.92 12.61 0.13
N GLY A 187 -10.84 12.18 -0.52
CA GLY A 187 -9.64 11.63 0.11
C GLY A 187 -9.88 10.23 0.67
N ASP A 188 -8.83 9.42 0.71
CA ASP A 188 -8.81 8.12 1.39
C ASP A 188 -7.58 8.05 2.31
N VAL A 189 -7.69 7.28 3.39
CA VAL A 189 -6.52 6.91 4.20
C VAL A 189 -6.14 5.49 3.79
N LEU A 190 -4.92 5.34 3.32
CA LEU A 190 -4.34 4.02 3.08
C LEU A 190 -3.30 3.70 4.14
N ILE A 191 -3.17 2.43 4.47
CA ILE A 191 -1.99 1.93 5.19
C ILE A 191 -1.33 0.87 4.33
N ILE A 192 -0.08 1.10 3.97
CA ILE A 192 0.74 0.16 3.22
C ILE A 192 1.56 -0.63 4.23
N PHE A 193 1.31 -1.92 4.38
CA PHE A 193 2.11 -2.78 5.23
C PHE A 193 3.10 -3.58 4.40
N HIS A 194 4.28 -3.77 4.96
CA HIS A 194 5.30 -4.63 4.40
C HIS A 194 5.57 -5.78 5.37
N SER A 195 5.21 -6.99 4.96
CA SER A 195 5.73 -8.20 5.60
C SER A 195 7.17 -8.44 5.17
N LYS A 196 7.87 -9.35 5.85
CA LYS A 196 9.22 -9.75 5.51
C LYS A 196 10.18 -8.54 5.40
N GLU A 197 10.13 -7.65 6.37
CA GLU A 197 10.77 -6.32 6.34
C GLU A 197 12.29 -6.37 6.35
N TYR A 198 12.86 -7.29 7.12
CA TYR A 198 14.31 -7.45 7.22
C TYR A 198 14.76 -8.81 6.67
N PRO A 199 14.86 -8.96 5.33
CA PRO A 199 15.36 -10.19 4.74
C PRO A 199 16.85 -10.37 5.05
N SER A 200 17.27 -11.59 5.37
CA SER A 200 18.61 -11.87 5.91
C SER A 200 19.76 -11.52 4.95
N ASN A 201 19.50 -11.46 3.64
CA ASN A 201 20.48 -11.11 2.62
C ASN A 201 20.65 -9.60 2.39
N LEU A 202 19.68 -8.76 2.77
CA LEU A 202 19.80 -7.30 2.70
C LEU A 202 20.07 -6.68 4.08
N GLU A 203 19.42 -7.21 5.12
CA GLU A 203 19.38 -6.63 6.47
C GLU A 203 19.99 -7.59 7.50
N LYS A 204 21.19 -8.09 7.18
CA LYS A 204 21.87 -9.12 7.99
C LYS A 204 22.05 -8.68 9.45
N GLN A 205 22.46 -7.43 9.69
CA GLN A 205 22.70 -6.93 11.05
C GLN A 205 21.40 -6.92 11.88
N LYS A 206 20.29 -6.41 11.32
CA LYS A 206 18.98 -6.44 11.99
C LYS A 206 18.55 -7.86 12.27
N THR A 207 18.71 -8.74 11.30
CA THR A 207 18.38 -10.16 11.42
C THR A 207 19.17 -10.85 12.52
N ASP A 208 20.50 -10.65 12.57
CA ASP A 208 21.37 -11.22 13.60
C ASP A 208 20.96 -10.76 15.02
N ILE A 209 20.54 -9.49 15.17
CA ILE A 209 20.04 -8.97 16.45
C ILE A 209 18.68 -9.60 16.79
N ALA A 210 17.75 -9.70 15.84
CA ALA A 210 16.45 -10.34 16.06
C ALA A 210 16.58 -11.80 16.52
N ILE A 211 17.50 -12.57 15.94
CA ILE A 211 17.78 -13.96 16.35
C ILE A 211 18.32 -14.03 17.78
N LYS A 212 19.19 -13.09 18.18
CA LYS A 212 19.72 -13.05 19.55
C LYS A 212 18.60 -12.81 20.56
N GLU A 213 17.64 -11.95 20.24
CA GLU A 213 16.48 -11.68 21.09
C GLU A 213 15.46 -12.84 21.06
N ASN A 214 15.27 -13.48 19.90
CA ASN A 214 14.38 -14.64 19.73
C ASN A 214 15.02 -15.72 18.83
N PRO A 215 15.70 -16.73 19.42
CA PRO A 215 16.37 -17.78 18.65
C PRO A 215 15.43 -18.70 17.84
N LYS A 216 14.12 -18.63 18.07
CA LYS A 216 13.11 -19.42 17.34
C LYS A 216 12.57 -18.71 16.10
N LEU A 217 13.04 -17.49 15.85
CA LEU A 217 12.58 -16.64 14.75
C LEU A 217 12.98 -17.26 13.40
N GLN A 218 11.99 -17.47 12.54
CA GLN A 218 12.20 -18.02 11.21
C GLN A 218 12.71 -16.93 10.27
N LEU A 219 13.87 -17.16 9.66
CA LEU A 219 14.45 -16.24 8.69
C LEU A 219 13.85 -16.42 7.30
N PHE A 220 13.92 -15.36 6.51
CA PHE A 220 13.61 -15.35 5.09
C PHE A 220 14.61 -14.45 4.36
N ASP A 221 14.76 -14.67 3.07
CA ASP A 221 15.54 -13.84 2.16
C ASP A 221 14.65 -13.36 0.99
N THR A 222 15.21 -12.52 0.12
CA THR A 222 14.50 -11.99 -1.05
C THR A 222 14.16 -13.06 -2.10
N LYS A 223 14.75 -14.27 -2.00
CA LYS A 223 14.51 -15.41 -2.90
C LYS A 223 13.35 -16.29 -2.43
N ASN A 224 12.81 -16.05 -1.24
CA ASN A 224 11.63 -16.74 -0.75
C ASN A 224 10.44 -16.54 -1.72
N GLY A 225 9.76 -17.63 -2.09
CA GLY A 225 8.68 -17.57 -3.09
C GLY A 225 7.50 -16.66 -2.71
N GLU A 226 7.29 -16.41 -1.42
CA GLU A 226 6.24 -15.51 -0.93
C GLU A 226 6.72 -14.06 -0.73
N TYR A 227 7.99 -13.77 -0.99
CA TYR A 227 8.57 -12.43 -0.84
C TYR A 227 7.95 -11.42 -1.81
N LYS A 228 7.57 -11.85 -3.02
CA LYS A 228 6.88 -11.01 -3.99
C LYS A 228 5.44 -10.63 -3.59
N LYS A 229 4.88 -11.32 -2.60
CA LYS A 229 3.54 -11.06 -2.07
C LYS A 229 3.59 -10.36 -0.71
N ARG A 230 4.67 -9.62 -0.44
CA ARG A 230 4.93 -9.02 0.87
C ARG A 230 4.15 -7.74 1.15
N ASN A 231 3.57 -7.13 0.12
CA ASN A 231 2.93 -5.83 0.17
C ASN A 231 1.42 -5.97 0.42
N TYR A 232 0.94 -5.27 1.44
CA TYR A 232 -0.48 -5.17 1.77
C TYR A 232 -0.93 -3.72 1.72
N ILE A 233 -2.14 -3.47 1.23
CA ILE A 233 -2.74 -2.15 1.25
C ILE A 233 -4.09 -2.26 1.94
N TRP A 234 -4.26 -1.54 3.05
CA TRP A 234 -5.57 -1.27 3.62
C TRP A 234 -6.12 0.04 3.08
N SER A 235 -7.41 0.09 2.76
CA SER A 235 -8.15 1.32 2.45
C SER A 235 -9.26 1.54 3.46
N LEU A 236 -9.31 2.75 4.03
CA LEU A 236 -10.39 3.17 4.90
C LEU A 236 -11.73 3.13 4.18
N HIS A 237 -11.81 3.71 2.99
CA HIS A 237 -13.05 3.79 2.24
C HIS A 237 -13.65 2.41 1.92
N LYS A 238 -12.81 1.41 1.65
CA LYS A 238 -13.28 0.04 1.36
C LYS A 238 -13.36 -0.85 2.58
N ASN A 239 -12.74 -0.43 3.68
CA ASN A 239 -12.46 -1.24 4.86
C ASN A 239 -11.99 -2.66 4.53
N LYS A 240 -11.01 -2.74 3.63
CA LYS A 240 -10.46 -4.00 3.10
C LYS A 240 -8.95 -3.95 3.07
N ILE A 241 -8.34 -5.12 3.13
CA ILE A 241 -6.91 -5.31 2.96
C ILE A 241 -6.68 -6.13 1.70
N TRP A 242 -5.87 -5.61 0.80
CA TRP A 242 -5.40 -6.31 -0.40
C TRP A 242 -3.95 -6.75 -0.19
N ARG A 243 -3.68 -8.03 -0.36
CA ARG A 243 -2.33 -8.58 -0.54
C ARG A 243 -2.02 -8.61 -2.02
N ILE A 244 -0.91 -8.01 -2.42
CA ILE A 244 -0.57 -7.81 -3.82
C ILE A 244 0.70 -8.60 -4.16
N ASP A 245 0.61 -9.44 -5.19
CA ASP A 245 1.77 -10.07 -5.81
C ASP A 245 2.43 -9.07 -6.78
N THR A 246 3.69 -8.75 -6.53
CA THR A 246 4.50 -7.83 -7.34
C THR A 246 5.60 -8.55 -8.12
N SER A 247 5.39 -9.83 -8.44
CA SER A 247 6.22 -10.58 -9.39
C SER A 247 6.34 -9.85 -10.74
N GLU A 248 7.36 -10.14 -11.53
CA GLU A 248 7.64 -9.39 -12.77
C GLU A 248 6.51 -9.49 -13.81
N ASP A 249 5.82 -10.64 -13.85
CA ASP A 249 4.64 -10.90 -14.67
C ASP A 249 3.35 -10.28 -14.10
N SER A 250 3.41 -9.68 -12.91
CA SER A 250 2.29 -8.99 -12.30
C SER A 250 2.17 -7.56 -12.82
N GLY A 251 0.97 -7.15 -13.21
CA GLY A 251 0.66 -5.75 -13.51
C GLY A 251 0.88 -4.79 -12.33
N PHE A 252 1.09 -5.35 -11.13
CA PHE A 252 1.39 -4.61 -9.90
C PHE A 252 2.89 -4.43 -9.64
N CYS A 253 3.79 -4.97 -10.47
CA CYS A 253 5.24 -4.76 -10.31
C CYS A 253 5.64 -3.27 -10.38
N ASN A 254 4.81 -2.42 -11.00
CA ASN A 254 5.02 -0.98 -11.03
C ASN A 254 4.91 -0.31 -9.65
N LEU A 255 4.27 -0.93 -8.67
CA LEU A 255 4.23 -0.41 -7.30
C LEU A 255 5.60 -0.43 -6.63
N VAL A 256 6.49 -1.33 -7.04
CA VAL A 256 7.81 -1.54 -6.43
C VAL A 256 8.96 -1.03 -7.31
N LYS A 257 8.64 -0.55 -8.53
CA LYS A 257 9.60 0.02 -9.48
C LYS A 257 9.57 1.54 -9.38
N SER A 258 10.72 2.20 -9.36
CA SER A 258 10.79 3.66 -9.35
C SER A 258 11.90 4.17 -10.24
N PRO A 259 11.67 5.21 -11.05
CA PRO A 259 12.71 5.82 -11.85
C PRO A 259 13.65 6.68 -10.99
N ILE A 260 13.20 7.09 -9.80
CA ILE A 260 14.08 7.73 -8.81
C ILE A 260 15.09 6.70 -8.28
N TYR A 261 14.72 5.42 -8.26
CA TYR A 261 15.59 4.31 -7.87
C TYR A 261 16.31 3.64 -9.05
N ASP A 262 16.14 4.10 -10.29
CA ASP A 262 16.97 3.65 -11.42
C ASP A 262 18.47 3.96 -11.18
N PHE A 263 18.75 4.91 -10.29
CA PHE A 263 20.10 5.24 -9.79
C PHE A 263 20.41 4.68 -8.41
N CYS A 264 19.47 3.96 -7.78
CA CYS A 264 19.69 3.36 -6.47
C CYS A 264 20.24 1.94 -6.59
N PRO A 265 20.90 1.45 -5.53
CA PRO A 265 21.49 0.11 -5.53
C PRO A 265 20.44 -0.96 -5.88
N GLU A 266 20.87 -2.02 -6.55
CA GLU A 266 20.11 -3.25 -6.84
C GLU A 266 19.29 -3.72 -5.63
N GLU A 267 19.83 -3.51 -4.42
CA GLU A 267 19.23 -3.76 -3.11
C GLU A 267 17.82 -3.14 -2.93
N VAL A 268 17.57 -1.92 -3.44
CA VAL A 268 16.25 -1.26 -3.33
C VAL A 268 15.21 -1.97 -4.20
N MET A 269 15.62 -2.43 -5.37
CA MET A 269 14.78 -3.22 -6.28
C MET A 269 14.55 -4.63 -5.72
N GLU A 270 15.58 -5.22 -5.10
CA GLU A 270 15.49 -6.50 -4.41
C GLU A 270 14.56 -6.44 -3.19
N ALA A 271 14.50 -5.29 -2.50
CA ALA A 271 13.63 -5.11 -1.33
C ALA A 271 12.16 -5.31 -1.67
N ASN A 272 11.72 -5.03 -2.90
CA ASN A 272 10.35 -5.28 -3.38
C ASN A 272 9.27 -4.62 -2.48
N ALA A 273 9.56 -3.44 -1.94
CA ALA A 273 8.63 -2.65 -1.14
C ALA A 273 7.78 -1.75 -2.05
N ALA A 274 6.46 -1.77 -1.87
CA ALA A 274 5.56 -0.86 -2.58
C ALA A 274 5.85 0.59 -2.15
N GLN A 275 6.02 1.47 -3.13
CA GLN A 275 6.40 2.86 -2.91
C GLN A 275 5.18 3.66 -2.47
N GLU A 276 5.12 4.00 -1.18
CA GLU A 276 4.00 4.70 -0.57
C GLU A 276 3.79 6.09 -1.16
N SER A 277 4.88 6.73 -1.62
CA SER A 277 4.86 8.04 -2.30
C SER A 277 4.06 8.06 -3.60
N TYR A 278 3.84 6.91 -4.25
CA TYR A 278 3.01 6.84 -5.45
C TYR A 278 1.52 6.76 -5.16
N LEU A 279 1.18 6.37 -3.94
CA LEU A 279 -0.20 6.17 -3.50
C LEU A 279 -0.73 7.41 -2.78
N GLY A 280 0.16 8.29 -2.32
CA GLY A 280 -0.24 9.55 -1.73
C GLY A 280 0.84 10.18 -0.85
N LYS A 281 0.40 11.13 -0.02
CA LYS A 281 1.28 11.81 0.93
C LYS A 281 1.37 11.00 2.23
N THR A 282 2.55 10.52 2.58
CA THR A 282 2.82 9.88 3.89
C THR A 282 2.62 10.86 5.03
N ILE A 283 1.84 10.46 6.04
CA ILE A 283 1.55 11.25 7.23
C ILE A 283 2.34 10.75 8.44
N CYS A 284 2.38 9.43 8.61
CA CYS A 284 3.10 8.77 9.69
C CYS A 284 3.37 7.31 9.37
N ASP A 285 4.31 6.75 10.11
CA ASP A 285 4.59 5.33 10.14
C ASP A 285 3.92 4.73 11.38
N ILE A 286 3.32 3.55 11.25
CA ILE A 286 2.62 2.83 12.32
C ILE A 286 3.43 1.59 12.63
N ASN A 287 3.88 1.46 13.87
CA ASN A 287 4.73 0.35 14.33
C ASN A 287 3.98 -0.48 15.37
N TYR A 288 4.13 -1.80 15.33
CA TYR A 288 3.52 -2.77 16.23
C TYR A 288 4.48 -3.92 16.52
N PHE A 289 4.86 -4.10 17.79
CA PHE A 289 5.76 -5.18 18.19
C PHE A 289 5.03 -6.16 19.12
N VAL A 290 4.69 -7.32 18.57
CA VAL A 290 4.15 -8.45 19.30
C VAL A 290 5.32 -9.20 19.92
N ASP A 291 5.45 -9.16 21.24
CA ASP A 291 6.45 -9.93 21.99
C ASP A 291 7.90 -9.44 21.92
N TYR A 292 8.14 -8.17 22.29
CA TYR A 292 9.49 -7.73 22.65
C TYR A 292 9.77 -8.10 24.11
N LYS A 293 10.61 -9.12 24.34
CA LYS A 293 10.99 -9.60 25.68
C LYS A 293 9.78 -9.98 26.57
N GLY A 294 8.74 -10.58 25.99
CA GLY A 294 7.51 -10.90 26.72
C GLY A 294 6.54 -9.73 26.86
N VAL A 295 6.83 -8.57 26.27
CA VAL A 295 5.97 -7.38 26.34
C VAL A 295 5.41 -7.06 24.96
N GLU A 296 4.09 -6.92 24.88
CA GLU A 296 3.41 -6.41 23.70
C GLU A 296 3.46 -4.87 23.67
N ILE A 297 4.05 -4.31 22.62
CA ILE A 297 4.00 -2.87 22.36
C ILE A 297 2.88 -2.63 21.35
N LYS A 298 1.67 -2.28 21.84
CA LYS A 298 0.52 -1.91 20.99
C LYS A 298 0.89 -0.83 19.96
N PRO A 299 0.17 -0.76 18.83
CA PRO A 299 0.48 0.14 17.75
C PRO A 299 0.76 1.56 18.21
N PHE A 300 1.77 2.16 17.62
CA PHE A 300 2.17 3.54 17.87
C PHE A 300 2.65 4.16 16.57
N VAL A 301 2.52 5.48 16.49
CA VAL A 301 2.95 6.25 15.32
C VAL A 301 4.28 6.95 15.58
N THR A 302 5.13 6.93 14.59
CA THR A 302 6.34 7.75 14.49
C THR A 302 6.16 8.78 13.38
N GLN A 303 7.07 9.75 13.29
CA GLN A 303 7.04 10.68 12.16
C GLN A 303 7.36 9.91 10.88
N GLY A 304 6.51 10.05 9.86
CA GLY A 304 6.70 9.36 8.59
C GLY A 304 8.04 9.71 7.95
N ALA A 305 8.74 8.70 7.43
CA ALA A 305 10.04 8.83 6.78
C ALA A 305 10.09 9.92 5.66
N GLY A 306 8.94 10.30 5.09
CA GLY A 306 8.82 11.26 3.99
C GLY A 306 8.42 12.70 4.37
N THR A 307 8.33 13.07 5.65
CA THR A 307 8.09 14.48 6.00
C THR A 307 9.40 15.25 5.96
N PRO A 308 9.62 16.23 5.06
CA PRO A 308 10.76 17.13 5.17
C PRO A 308 10.69 17.79 6.54
N GLN A 309 11.80 17.77 7.29
CA GLN A 309 11.95 18.63 8.45
C GLN A 309 11.94 20.07 7.96
N PHE A 310 10.76 20.71 7.95
CA PHE A 310 10.76 22.16 7.91
C PHE A 310 11.11 22.67 9.32
N PRO A 311 12.08 23.59 9.45
CA PRO A 311 12.45 24.20 10.72
C PRO A 311 11.30 24.97 11.37
#